data_AF-A0A961I2D9-F1
#
_entry.id   AF-A0A961I2D9-F1
#
_cell.length_a   1.000
_cell.length_b   1.000
_cell.length_c   1.000
_cell.angle_alpha   90.00
_cell.angle_beta   90.00
_cell.angle_gamma   90.00
#
_symmetry.space_group_name_H-M   'P 1'
#
loop_
_entity.id
_entity.type
_entity.pdbx_description
1 polymer ?
#
loop_
_entity_poly.entity_id
_entity_poly.type
_entity_poly.pdbx_seq_one_letter_code
_entity_poly.pdbx_strand_id
1 'polypeptide(L)'
;MSGLPLLPAVISGQSSPTGERPPYQQPQFADILVEPMEILSGDEVPTGTFRRNARDFILCAGPDFGPNPPPGTHTTINWNKAVYTDVAAFNNETVQQIETADADATDLWHTAAARWQAGLEADPLFWPFVYNAGRVALITGQLETAREHFALSIRLMPQFYGHYINLGRVYAQLKTDQQALTYFRNAAELQSNSIEPLLAIADLYIERDNYRRARDYLDECLHRWPDNTAALSAHARILLKERRPLAAYQMIAEDKLPRNPFDRQVRGDVYHGLYYYRSLALWQIGEFERARTDMDTLLSRPDDAFFLWASRSQLQVMRARIGVR
;
A
#
# COMPACT_ATOMS: atom_id res chain seq x y z
N MET A 1 -6.51 -34.26 4.06
CA MET A 1 -5.62 -33.38 3.26
C MET A 1 -6.02 -31.94 3.51
N SER A 2 -5.44 -31.29 4.51
CA SER A 2 -5.64 -29.85 4.77
C SER A 2 -4.67 -29.08 3.86
N GLY A 3 -5.20 -28.36 2.86
CA GLY A 3 -4.36 -27.54 1.98
C GLY A 3 -3.64 -26.43 2.75
N LEU A 4 -2.58 -25.86 2.16
CA LEU A 4 -2.10 -24.55 2.58
C LEU A 4 -3.28 -23.58 2.46
N PRO A 5 -3.68 -22.88 3.53
CA PRO A 5 -4.68 -21.85 3.38
C PRO A 5 -4.14 -20.84 2.38
N LEU A 6 -4.93 -20.55 1.34
CA LEU A 6 -4.79 -19.25 0.70
C LEU A 6 -4.92 -18.24 1.83
N LEU A 7 -3.97 -17.31 1.92
CA LEU A 7 -4.00 -16.22 2.89
C LEU A 7 -5.46 -15.69 2.94
N PRO A 8 -6.13 -15.77 4.10
CA PRO A 8 -7.58 -15.69 4.16
C PRO A 8 -8.05 -14.32 3.65
N ALA A 9 -9.06 -14.35 2.77
CA ALA A 9 -9.87 -13.17 2.53
C ALA A 9 -10.53 -12.78 3.86
N VAL A 10 -10.51 -11.49 4.17
CA VAL A 10 -11.21 -10.91 5.32
C VAL A 10 -12.66 -11.37 5.30
N ILE A 11 -13.02 -12.33 6.14
CA ILE A 11 -14.41 -12.63 6.50
C ILE A 11 -14.57 -12.18 7.95
N SER A 12 -15.45 -11.21 8.11
CA SER A 12 -15.81 -10.54 9.35
C SER A 12 -16.38 -11.48 10.41
N GLY A 13 -16.07 -11.16 11.68
CA GLY A 13 -17.05 -11.23 12.77
C GLY A 13 -17.01 -12.47 13.64
N GLN A 14 -16.19 -12.44 14.70
CA GLN A 14 -16.66 -12.77 16.04
C GLN A 14 -16.04 -11.79 17.04
N SER A 15 -16.89 -11.13 17.82
CA SER A 15 -16.52 -10.28 18.94
C SER A 15 -15.78 -11.12 19.98
N SER A 16 -14.55 -10.72 20.34
CA SER A 16 -13.89 -11.24 21.54
C SER A 16 -14.69 -10.80 22.78
N PRO A 17 -14.91 -11.66 23.79
CA PRO A 17 -15.52 -11.27 25.06
C PRO A 17 -14.56 -10.48 25.96
N THR A 18 -13.28 -10.38 25.60
CA THR A 18 -12.34 -9.46 26.22
C THR A 18 -12.46 -8.12 25.49
N GLY A 19 -12.58 -6.99 26.19
CA GLY A 19 -12.64 -5.64 25.60
C GLY A 19 -11.39 -5.20 24.83
N GLU A 20 -10.58 -6.14 24.35
CA GLU A 20 -9.49 -5.94 23.42
C GLU A 20 -10.07 -5.79 22.01
N ARG A 21 -9.82 -4.64 21.39
CA ARG A 21 -10.05 -4.47 19.95
C ARG A 21 -9.25 -5.57 19.23
N PRO A 22 -9.86 -6.32 18.29
CA PRO A 22 -9.08 -7.24 17.49
C PRO A 22 -7.95 -6.45 16.80
N PRO A 23 -6.71 -6.94 16.77
CA PRO A 23 -5.66 -6.27 16.02
C PRO A 23 -6.16 -6.05 14.60
N TYR A 24 -6.03 -4.82 14.11
CA TYR A 24 -6.36 -4.47 12.73
C TYR A 24 -5.67 -5.47 11.79
N GLN A 25 -6.45 -6.35 11.18
CA GLN A 25 -5.95 -7.23 10.12
C GLN A 25 -5.90 -6.37 8.86
N GLN A 26 -4.71 -5.84 8.55
CA GLN A 26 -4.46 -5.19 7.28
C GLN A 26 -4.93 -6.13 6.15
N PRO A 27 -5.60 -5.62 5.09
CA PRO A 27 -5.78 -6.42 3.89
C PRO A 27 -4.38 -6.87 3.47
N GLN A 28 -4.17 -8.17 3.29
CA GLN A 28 -2.84 -8.81 3.19
C GLN A 28 -1.93 -8.27 2.08
N PHE A 29 -2.42 -7.32 1.26
CA PHE A 29 -1.76 -6.75 0.10
C PHE A 29 -2.30 -5.35 -0.28
N ALA A 30 -2.84 -4.57 0.67
CA ALA A 30 -3.44 -3.24 0.39
C ALA A 30 -2.48 -2.23 -0.28
N ASP A 31 -1.18 -2.51 -0.22
CA ASP A 31 -0.10 -1.68 -0.72
C ASP A 31 0.48 -2.14 -2.08
N ILE A 32 -0.09 -3.19 -2.70
CA ILE A 32 0.26 -3.62 -4.09
C ILE A 32 0.03 -2.48 -5.12
N LEU A 33 -0.65 -1.42 -4.70
CA LEU A 33 -1.20 -0.37 -5.55
C LEU A 33 -0.53 0.96 -5.28
N VAL A 34 0.75 1.11 -5.55
CA VAL A 34 1.32 2.45 -5.65
C VAL A 34 2.41 2.43 -6.70
N GLU A 35 2.29 3.32 -7.68
CA GLU A 35 3.29 3.49 -8.73
C GLU A 35 4.66 3.88 -8.13
N PRO A 36 5.76 3.67 -8.89
CA PRO A 36 7.08 4.19 -8.48
C PRO A 36 7.00 5.70 -8.19
N MET A 37 7.92 6.19 -7.33
CA MET A 37 7.90 7.53 -6.75
C MET A 37 7.35 8.62 -7.67
N GLU A 38 6.31 9.29 -7.20
CA GLU A 38 5.66 10.37 -7.94
C GLU A 38 6.20 11.72 -7.49
N ILE A 39 6.64 12.50 -8.47
CA ILE A 39 7.11 13.88 -8.30
C ILE A 39 5.94 14.81 -8.64
N LEU A 40 5.53 15.63 -7.68
CA LEU A 40 4.58 16.71 -7.88
C LEU A 40 5.37 17.99 -8.07
N SER A 41 5.57 18.38 -9.34
CA SER A 41 6.39 19.52 -9.73
C SER A 41 5.76 20.86 -9.32
N GLY A 42 6.59 21.92 -9.25
CA GLY A 42 6.19 23.25 -8.80
C GLY A 42 5.11 23.93 -9.65
N ASP A 43 4.79 23.41 -10.83
CA ASP A 43 3.67 23.89 -11.66
C ASP A 43 2.31 23.60 -11.00
N GLU A 44 2.23 22.58 -10.15
CA GLU A 44 1.03 22.22 -9.38
C GLU A 44 0.99 22.89 -8.00
N VAL A 45 2.16 23.29 -7.46
CA VAL A 45 2.28 23.99 -6.18
C VAL A 45 3.36 25.08 -6.26
N PRO A 46 2.98 26.36 -6.45
CA PRO A 46 3.93 27.44 -6.77
C PRO A 46 5.04 27.68 -5.75
N THR A 47 4.92 27.15 -4.53
CA THR A 47 5.84 27.38 -3.42
C THR A 47 6.81 26.23 -3.14
N GLY A 48 6.80 25.13 -3.91
CA GLY A 48 7.81 24.06 -3.81
C GLY A 48 7.46 22.77 -4.55
N THR A 49 8.25 21.72 -4.36
CA THR A 49 8.06 20.40 -4.99
C THR A 49 7.71 19.37 -3.93
N PHE A 50 6.80 18.45 -4.23
CA PHE A 50 6.46 17.36 -3.32
C PHE A 50 6.81 16.01 -3.93
N ARG A 51 7.07 15.02 -3.09
CA ARG A 51 7.34 13.65 -3.51
C ARG A 51 6.51 12.69 -2.71
N ARG A 52 5.70 11.90 -3.40
CA ARG A 52 5.04 10.71 -2.83
C ARG A 52 6.05 9.58 -2.81
N ASN A 53 6.43 9.13 -1.63
CA ASN A 53 7.39 8.04 -1.46
C ASN A 53 6.74 6.66 -1.68
N ALA A 54 7.54 5.60 -1.59
CA ALA A 54 7.03 4.24 -1.76
C ALA A 54 5.99 3.84 -0.69
N ARG A 55 6.05 4.40 0.52
CA ARG A 55 5.05 4.12 1.57
C ARG A 55 3.80 5.00 1.46
N ASP A 56 3.67 5.74 0.35
CA ASP A 56 2.58 6.67 0.07
C ASP A 56 2.44 7.76 1.15
N PHE A 57 3.58 8.35 1.48
CA PHE A 57 3.71 9.56 2.29
C PHE A 57 4.35 10.67 1.47
N ILE A 58 3.96 11.90 1.76
CA ILE A 58 4.40 13.10 1.07
C ILE A 58 5.60 13.69 1.78
N LEU A 59 6.68 13.84 1.03
CA LEU A 59 7.86 14.62 1.38
C LEU A 59 7.80 15.98 0.70
N CYS A 60 8.36 16.97 1.38
CA CYS A 60 8.46 18.35 0.92
C CYS A 60 9.88 18.63 0.45
N ALA A 61 10.06 19.30 -0.67
CA ALA A 61 11.33 19.80 -1.16
C ALA A 61 11.15 21.17 -1.79
N GLY A 62 12.24 21.89 -2.03
CA GLY A 62 12.17 23.14 -2.79
C GLY A 62 11.80 22.92 -4.25
N PRO A 63 11.64 24.01 -5.02
CA PRO A 63 11.50 23.92 -6.47
C PRO A 63 12.59 23.02 -7.07
N ASP A 64 12.23 22.13 -7.99
CA ASP A 64 13.11 21.15 -8.63
C ASP A 64 13.90 20.26 -7.65
N PHE A 65 13.27 19.87 -6.54
CA PHE A 65 13.94 19.17 -5.42
C PHE A 65 15.11 19.92 -4.80
N GLY A 66 15.10 21.25 -4.91
CA GLY A 66 16.07 22.13 -4.24
C GLY A 66 15.98 22.07 -2.71
N PRO A 67 16.95 22.68 -2.01
CA PRO A 67 17.09 22.57 -0.56
C PRO A 67 16.02 23.32 0.25
N ASN A 68 15.21 24.18 -0.39
CA ASN A 68 14.32 25.13 0.30
C ASN A 68 12.84 24.78 0.07
N PRO A 69 12.25 23.88 0.88
CA PRO A 69 10.83 23.52 0.76
C PRO A 69 9.90 24.71 1.03
N PRO A 70 8.59 24.59 0.71
CA PRO A 70 7.62 25.65 0.94
C PRO A 70 7.70 26.17 2.38
N PRO A 71 7.94 27.47 2.60
CA PRO A 71 7.88 28.03 3.93
C PRO A 71 6.42 27.95 4.39
N GLY A 72 6.13 27.11 5.37
CA GLY A 72 4.79 27.05 5.99
C GLY A 72 4.39 28.38 6.63
N THR A 73 3.34 28.37 7.47
CA THR A 73 2.75 29.62 8.00
C THR A 73 3.58 30.42 9.03
N HIS A 74 4.92 30.28 9.09
CA HIS A 74 5.80 30.86 10.12
C HIS A 74 5.34 30.53 11.56
N THR A 75 4.74 29.36 11.75
CA THR A 75 4.22 28.88 13.04
C THR A 75 5.21 27.96 13.73
N THR A 76 5.10 27.90 15.06
CA THR A 76 5.98 27.10 15.91
C THR A 76 5.31 25.77 16.27
N ILE A 77 6.01 24.66 16.05
CA ILE A 77 5.55 23.33 16.49
C ILE A 77 6.37 22.91 17.71
N ASN A 78 5.68 22.63 18.82
CA ASN A 78 6.31 22.11 20.03
C ASN A 78 6.19 20.58 20.04
N TRP A 79 7.31 19.88 20.00
CA TRP A 79 7.32 18.42 19.98
C TRP A 79 8.46 17.85 20.81
N ASN A 80 8.15 17.01 21.80
CA ASN A 80 9.12 16.33 22.67
C ASN A 80 10.22 17.26 23.24
N LYS A 81 9.83 18.44 23.74
CA LYS A 81 10.72 19.50 24.27
C LYS A 81 11.59 20.21 23.22
N ALA A 82 11.47 19.85 21.94
CA ALA A 82 12.06 20.59 20.83
C ALA A 82 11.03 21.56 20.24
N VAL A 83 11.56 22.64 19.65
CA VAL A 83 10.79 23.70 19.01
C VAL A 83 11.18 23.71 17.54
N TYR A 84 10.20 23.49 16.66
CA TYR A 84 10.38 23.51 15.21
C TYR A 84 9.75 24.77 14.65
N THR A 85 10.44 25.43 13.72
CA THR A 85 9.95 26.61 12.98
C THR A 85 9.81 26.34 11.48
N ASP A 86 10.13 25.13 11.04
CA ASP A 86 10.05 24.65 9.67
C ASP A 86 9.11 23.44 9.61
N VAL A 87 7.92 23.66 9.05
CA VAL A 87 6.88 22.64 8.91
C VAL A 87 7.29 21.52 7.94
N ALA A 88 8.09 21.84 6.92
CA ALA A 88 8.55 20.89 5.93
C ALA A 88 9.64 19.98 6.52
N ALA A 89 10.58 20.55 7.29
CA ALA A 89 11.55 19.77 8.04
C ALA A 89 10.86 18.83 9.04
N PHE A 90 9.88 19.35 9.80
CA PHE A 90 9.11 18.55 10.76
C PHE A 90 8.33 17.42 10.09
N ASN A 91 7.72 17.67 8.92
CA ASN A 91 7.06 16.65 8.10
C ASN A 91 8.05 15.59 7.64
N ASN A 92 9.16 16.01 7.01
CA ASN A 92 10.12 15.12 6.39
C ASN A 92 10.82 14.23 7.40
N GLU A 93 11.13 14.74 8.60
CA GLU A 93 11.69 13.92 9.68
C GLU A 93 10.71 12.80 10.09
N THR A 94 9.41 13.11 10.15
CA THR A 94 8.37 12.11 10.46
C THR A 94 8.30 11.03 9.37
N VAL A 95 8.31 11.44 8.10
CA VAL A 95 8.31 10.50 6.96
C VAL A 95 9.59 9.67 6.93
N GLN A 96 10.76 10.26 7.21
CA GLN A 96 12.04 9.56 7.26
C GLN A 96 12.08 8.53 8.40
N GLN A 97 11.51 8.86 9.57
CA GLN A 97 11.32 7.91 10.66
C GLN A 97 10.46 6.73 10.19
N ILE A 98 9.38 7.00 9.47
CA ILE A 98 8.55 5.93 8.91
C ILE A 98 9.34 5.10 7.92
N GLU A 99 10.08 5.69 6.98
CA GLU A 99 10.89 4.96 5.98
C GLU A 99 11.97 4.07 6.59
N THR A 100 12.57 4.51 7.69
CA THR A 100 13.70 3.83 8.34
C THR A 100 13.30 2.91 9.49
N ALA A 101 12.05 3.00 9.97
CA ALA A 101 11.57 2.19 11.07
C ALA A 101 11.42 0.71 10.71
N ASP A 102 11.71 -0.12 11.71
CA ASP A 102 11.40 -1.54 11.70
C ASP A 102 9.88 -1.78 11.67
N ALA A 103 9.52 -2.85 10.99
CA ALA A 103 8.16 -3.13 10.59
C ALA A 103 7.16 -3.34 11.75
N ASP A 104 7.64 -3.83 12.88
CA ASP A 104 6.83 -4.19 14.04
C ASP A 104 6.67 -3.04 15.05
N ALA A 105 7.15 -1.84 14.71
CA ALA A 105 7.05 -0.68 15.59
C ALA A 105 5.60 -0.16 15.65
N THR A 106 4.74 -0.80 16.44
CA THR A 106 3.36 -0.32 16.69
C THR A 106 3.38 1.12 17.23
N ASP A 107 4.42 1.45 18.02
CA ASP A 107 4.69 2.79 18.52
C ASP A 107 4.98 3.80 17.39
N LEU A 108 5.41 3.36 16.20
CA LEU A 108 5.68 4.23 15.05
C LEU A 108 4.41 4.93 14.59
N TRP A 109 3.33 4.19 14.35
CA TRP A 109 2.09 4.77 13.83
C TRP A 109 1.44 5.71 14.84
N HIS A 110 1.52 5.38 16.13
CA HIS A 110 1.07 6.25 17.21
C HIS A 110 1.93 7.52 17.30
N THR A 111 3.25 7.39 17.20
CA THR A 111 4.19 8.53 17.21
C THR A 111 3.97 9.42 15.99
N ALA A 112 3.83 8.84 14.80
CA ALA A 112 3.57 9.56 13.57
C ALA A 112 2.23 10.30 13.61
N ALA A 113 1.16 9.65 14.11
CA ALA A 113 -0.14 10.29 14.32
C ALA A 113 -0.02 11.50 15.25
N ALA A 114 0.69 11.35 16.38
CA ALA A 114 0.88 12.43 17.34
C ALA A 114 1.76 13.57 16.77
N ARG A 115 2.80 13.25 15.98
CA ARG A 115 3.62 14.27 15.29
C ARG A 115 2.75 15.07 14.33
N TRP A 116 2.02 14.41 13.44
CA TRP A 116 1.17 15.11 12.49
C TRP A 116 0.01 15.86 13.15
N GLN A 117 -0.51 15.39 14.28
CA GLN A 117 -1.47 16.16 15.08
C GLN A 117 -0.85 17.48 15.58
N ALA A 118 0.38 17.45 16.13
CA ALA A 118 1.08 18.67 16.54
C ALA A 118 1.38 19.61 15.35
N GLY A 119 1.70 19.04 14.19
CA GLY A 119 1.87 19.80 12.94
C GLY A 119 0.57 20.48 12.51
N LEU A 120 -0.55 19.76 12.53
CA LEU A 120 -1.88 20.27 12.18
C LEU A 120 -2.39 21.33 13.16
N GLU A 121 -2.01 21.27 14.44
CA GLU A 121 -2.31 22.33 15.41
C GLU A 121 -1.59 23.64 15.08
N ALA A 122 -0.38 23.55 14.53
CA ALA A 122 0.42 24.72 14.16
C ALA A 122 0.11 25.24 12.75
N ASP A 123 -0.18 24.36 11.80
CA ASP A 123 -0.52 24.70 10.41
C ASP A 123 -1.60 23.74 9.86
N PRO A 124 -2.89 24.00 10.13
CA PRO A 124 -3.98 23.11 9.76
C PRO A 124 -4.20 22.96 8.25
N LEU A 125 -3.64 23.88 7.45
CA LEU A 125 -3.84 23.93 5.99
C LEU A 125 -2.61 23.45 5.22
N PHE A 126 -1.54 23.06 5.90
CA PHE A 126 -0.39 22.42 5.27
C PHE A 126 -0.78 21.03 4.75
N TRP A 127 -1.10 20.95 3.45
CA TRP A 127 -1.66 19.74 2.84
C TRP A 127 -0.82 18.46 3.06
N PRO A 128 0.52 18.47 3.15
CA PRO A 128 1.28 17.27 3.46
C PRO A 128 0.97 16.72 4.86
N PHE A 129 0.75 17.58 5.86
CA PHE A 129 0.29 17.14 7.17
C PHE A 129 -1.08 16.51 7.09
N VAL A 130 -2.01 17.17 6.38
CA VAL A 130 -3.39 16.66 6.22
C VAL A 130 -3.39 15.30 5.52
N TYR A 131 -2.66 15.16 4.42
CA TYR A 131 -2.57 13.91 3.68
C TYR A 131 -1.92 12.79 4.49
N ASN A 132 -0.77 13.07 5.08
CA ASN A 132 0.00 12.08 5.82
C ASN A 132 -0.74 11.64 7.10
N ALA A 133 -1.44 12.56 7.79
CA ALA A 133 -2.34 12.23 8.89
C ALA A 133 -3.50 11.33 8.43
N GLY A 134 -4.12 11.63 7.28
CA GLY A 134 -5.15 10.78 6.67
C GLY A 134 -4.65 9.37 6.35
N ARG A 135 -3.41 9.25 5.85
CA ARG A 135 -2.75 7.96 5.59
C ARG A 135 -2.54 7.16 6.87
N VAL A 136 -2.04 7.76 7.94
CA VAL A 136 -1.90 7.07 9.24
C VAL A 136 -3.27 6.69 9.81
N ALA A 137 -4.26 7.57 9.72
CA ALA A 137 -5.61 7.27 10.16
C ALA A 137 -6.18 6.06 9.41
N LEU A 138 -5.97 5.95 8.10
CA LEU A 138 -6.37 4.79 7.31
C LEU A 138 -5.62 3.52 7.73
N ILE A 139 -4.30 3.58 7.88
CA ILE A 139 -3.46 2.44 8.31
C ILE A 139 -3.86 1.95 9.71
N THR A 140 -4.26 2.86 10.60
CA THR A 140 -4.68 2.54 11.98
C THR A 140 -6.18 2.25 12.12
N GLY A 141 -6.92 2.20 11.01
CA GLY A 141 -8.35 1.87 10.99
C GLY A 141 -9.28 2.97 11.51
N GLN A 142 -8.79 4.20 11.68
CA GLN A 142 -9.57 5.38 12.06
C GLN A 142 -10.27 5.96 10.82
N LEU A 143 -11.26 5.22 10.29
CA LEU A 143 -11.84 5.47 8.96
C LEU A 143 -12.52 6.83 8.83
N GLU A 144 -13.24 7.30 9.85
CA GLU A 144 -13.87 8.63 9.81
C GLU A 144 -12.84 9.75 9.82
N THR A 145 -11.82 9.67 10.68
CA THR A 145 -10.70 10.62 10.71
C THR A 145 -9.96 10.64 9.36
N ALA A 146 -9.71 9.46 8.77
CA ALA A 146 -9.11 9.34 7.45
C ALA A 146 -9.98 10.01 6.37
N ARG A 147 -11.31 9.77 6.40
CA ARG A 147 -12.28 10.38 5.48
C ARG A 147 -12.21 11.91 5.55
N GLU A 148 -12.20 12.48 6.75
CA GLU A 148 -12.16 13.92 6.98
C GLU A 148 -10.84 14.53 6.47
N HIS A 149 -9.70 13.91 6.79
CA HIS A 149 -8.40 14.37 6.31
C HIS A 149 -8.29 14.29 4.78
N PHE A 150 -8.67 13.19 4.14
CA PHE A 150 -8.60 13.11 2.67
C PHE A 150 -9.58 14.06 2.00
N ALA A 151 -10.78 14.26 2.55
CA ALA A 151 -11.72 15.26 2.03
C ALA A 151 -11.17 16.68 2.12
N LEU A 152 -10.46 17.03 3.20
CA LEU A 152 -9.76 18.31 3.31
C LEU A 152 -8.58 18.38 2.33
N SER A 153 -7.78 17.32 2.23
CA SER A 153 -6.63 17.26 1.31
C SER A 153 -7.04 17.49 -0.14
N ILE A 154 -8.17 16.92 -0.57
CA ILE A 154 -8.75 17.18 -1.92
C ILE A 154 -9.09 18.66 -2.12
N ARG A 155 -9.58 19.36 -1.09
CA ARG A 155 -9.86 20.80 -1.20
C ARG A 155 -8.59 21.64 -1.30
N LEU A 156 -7.51 21.20 -0.66
CA LEU A 156 -6.22 21.88 -0.66
C LEU A 156 -5.42 21.61 -1.94
N MET A 157 -5.50 20.38 -2.47
CA MET A 157 -4.75 19.88 -3.63
C MET A 157 -5.64 19.00 -4.53
N PRO A 158 -6.60 19.59 -5.26
CA PRO A 158 -7.60 18.84 -6.02
C PRO A 158 -7.05 18.01 -7.19
N GLN A 159 -5.85 18.34 -7.69
CA GLN A 159 -5.19 17.68 -8.81
C GLN A 159 -4.45 16.40 -8.42
N PHE A 160 -4.12 16.21 -7.14
CA PHE A 160 -3.38 15.04 -6.71
C PHE A 160 -4.31 13.82 -6.55
N TYR A 161 -4.24 12.91 -7.51
CA TYR A 161 -5.12 11.75 -7.60
C TYR A 161 -4.98 10.78 -6.41
N GLY A 162 -3.83 10.76 -5.72
CA GLY A 162 -3.59 9.89 -4.56
C GLY A 162 -4.56 10.11 -3.39
N HIS A 163 -5.10 11.32 -3.21
CA HIS A 163 -6.14 11.57 -2.21
C HIS A 163 -7.45 10.85 -2.55
N TYR A 164 -7.80 10.79 -3.83
CA TYR A 164 -9.01 10.13 -4.32
C TYR A 164 -8.88 8.62 -4.20
N ILE A 165 -7.71 8.06 -4.51
CA ILE A 165 -7.44 6.63 -4.25
C ILE A 165 -7.62 6.32 -2.77
N ASN A 166 -6.98 7.09 -1.88
CA ASN A 166 -7.07 6.80 -0.46
C ASN A 166 -8.47 7.01 0.12
N LEU A 167 -9.20 8.02 -0.33
CA LEU A 167 -10.61 8.19 0.04
C LEU A 167 -11.49 7.04 -0.49
N GLY A 168 -11.20 6.55 -1.70
CA GLY A 168 -11.83 5.35 -2.24
C GLY A 168 -11.57 4.11 -1.38
N ARG A 169 -10.34 3.93 -0.88
CA ARG A 169 -9.97 2.87 0.07
C ARG A 169 -10.72 3.00 1.39
N VAL A 170 -10.86 4.21 1.93
CA VAL A 170 -11.67 4.47 3.13
C VAL A 170 -13.12 4.01 2.92
N TYR A 171 -13.75 4.42 1.81
CA TYR A 171 -15.13 4.02 1.50
C TYR A 171 -15.26 2.50 1.24
N ALA A 172 -14.25 1.87 0.64
CA ALA A 172 -14.19 0.42 0.46
C ALA A 172 -14.15 -0.34 1.80
N GLN A 173 -13.39 0.16 2.79
CA GLN A 173 -13.38 -0.40 4.14
C GLN A 173 -14.69 -0.16 4.89
N LEU A 174 -15.33 0.99 4.67
CA LEU A 174 -16.68 1.31 5.17
C LEU A 174 -17.81 0.53 4.46
N LYS A 175 -17.48 -0.37 3.51
CA LYS A 175 -18.44 -1.17 2.72
C LYS A 175 -19.44 -0.32 1.90
N THR A 176 -18.99 0.86 1.48
CA THR A 176 -19.75 1.80 0.63
C THR A 176 -19.19 1.79 -0.79
N ASP A 177 -19.30 0.64 -1.44
CA ASP A 177 -18.59 0.32 -2.68
C ASP A 177 -18.86 1.30 -3.82
N GLN A 178 -20.07 1.87 -3.91
CA GLN A 178 -20.40 2.86 -4.93
C GLN A 178 -19.61 4.16 -4.77
N GLN A 179 -19.38 4.60 -3.53
CA GLN A 179 -18.54 5.78 -3.25
C GLN A 179 -17.08 5.45 -3.54
N ALA A 180 -16.61 4.26 -3.13
CA ALA A 180 -15.25 3.80 -3.43
C ALA A 180 -14.96 3.84 -4.94
N LEU A 181 -15.84 3.22 -5.75
CA LEU A 181 -15.73 3.23 -7.21
C LEU A 181 -15.77 4.64 -7.81
N THR A 182 -16.55 5.55 -7.24
CA THR A 182 -16.61 6.95 -7.70
C THR A 182 -15.26 7.62 -7.50
N TYR A 183 -14.68 7.53 -6.31
CA TYR A 183 -13.38 8.15 -6.04
C TYR A 183 -12.24 7.51 -6.82
N PHE A 184 -12.25 6.19 -7.02
CA PHE A 184 -11.25 5.54 -7.88
C PHE A 184 -11.37 6.00 -9.35
N ARG A 185 -12.59 6.19 -9.87
CA ARG A 185 -12.78 6.73 -11.23
C ARG A 185 -12.30 8.17 -11.35
N ASN A 186 -12.58 9.02 -10.36
CA ASN A 186 -12.05 10.38 -10.33
C ASN A 186 -10.52 10.38 -10.36
N ALA A 187 -9.88 9.45 -9.63
CA ALA A 187 -8.43 9.29 -9.68
C ALA A 187 -7.93 8.89 -11.08
N ALA A 188 -8.63 7.95 -11.74
CA ALA A 188 -8.31 7.52 -13.10
C ALA A 188 -8.50 8.63 -14.15
N GLU A 189 -9.45 9.55 -13.94
CA GLU A 189 -9.67 10.71 -14.80
C GLU A 189 -8.56 11.76 -14.64
N LEU A 190 -8.11 12.00 -13.40
CA LEU A 190 -7.02 12.93 -13.11
C LEU A 190 -5.67 12.43 -13.60
N GLN A 191 -5.43 11.11 -13.53
CA GLN A 191 -4.19 10.50 -13.98
C GLN A 191 -4.48 9.26 -14.83
N SER A 192 -4.80 9.50 -16.11
CA SER A 192 -5.18 8.45 -17.06
C SER A 192 -4.05 7.47 -17.40
N ASN A 193 -2.80 7.89 -17.16
CA ASN A 193 -1.61 7.06 -17.35
C ASN A 193 -1.16 6.35 -16.06
N SER A 194 -1.98 6.38 -15.00
CA SER A 194 -1.73 5.61 -13.79
C SER A 194 -2.49 4.30 -13.79
N ILE A 195 -1.80 3.22 -13.43
CA ILE A 195 -2.38 1.89 -13.22
C ILE A 195 -3.08 1.78 -11.86
N GLU A 196 -2.68 2.61 -10.89
CA GLU A 196 -3.09 2.49 -9.50
C GLU A 196 -4.61 2.58 -9.29
N PRO A 197 -5.34 3.53 -9.90
CA PRO A 197 -6.80 3.58 -9.78
C PRO A 197 -7.51 2.33 -10.33
N LEU A 198 -7.05 1.80 -11.46
CA LEU A 198 -7.65 0.62 -12.10
C LEU A 198 -7.45 -0.62 -11.24
N LEU A 199 -6.25 -0.78 -10.68
CA LEU A 199 -5.99 -1.86 -9.75
C LEU A 199 -6.78 -1.71 -8.44
N ALA A 200 -7.00 -0.50 -7.94
CA ALA A 200 -7.84 -0.27 -6.76
C ALA A 200 -9.29 -0.70 -6.99
N ILE A 201 -9.80 -0.48 -8.21
CA ILE A 201 -11.12 -0.99 -8.62
C ILE A 201 -11.11 -2.51 -8.70
N ALA A 202 -10.07 -3.10 -9.30
CA ALA A 202 -9.93 -4.56 -9.38
C ALA A 202 -9.89 -5.19 -7.98
N ASP A 203 -9.10 -4.64 -7.06
CA ASP A 203 -8.99 -5.11 -5.69
C ASP A 203 -10.31 -5.02 -4.93
N LEU A 204 -11.05 -3.91 -5.07
CA LEU A 204 -12.39 -3.81 -4.51
C LEU A 204 -13.29 -4.95 -5.03
N TYR A 205 -13.27 -5.24 -6.33
CA TYR A 205 -14.05 -6.36 -6.88
C TYR A 205 -13.56 -7.72 -6.39
N ILE A 206 -12.26 -7.92 -6.19
CA ILE A 206 -11.70 -9.16 -5.62
C ILE A 206 -12.16 -9.35 -4.18
N GLU A 207 -12.17 -8.29 -3.37
CA GLU A 207 -12.67 -8.31 -1.99
C GLU A 207 -14.17 -8.61 -1.89
N ARG A 208 -14.93 -8.34 -2.96
CA ARG A 208 -16.36 -8.66 -3.06
C ARG A 208 -16.62 -9.96 -3.80
N ASP A 209 -15.58 -10.76 -4.02
CA ASP A 209 -15.60 -12.02 -4.78
C ASP A 209 -16.21 -11.89 -6.19
N ASN A 210 -16.26 -10.67 -6.75
CA ASN A 210 -16.69 -10.40 -8.11
C ASN A 210 -15.50 -10.54 -9.08
N TYR A 211 -15.01 -11.77 -9.21
CA TYR A 211 -13.82 -12.07 -10.01
C TYR A 211 -13.97 -11.76 -11.49
N ARG A 212 -15.21 -11.77 -12.01
CA ARG A 212 -15.47 -11.40 -13.40
C ARG A 212 -15.10 -9.94 -13.64
N ARG A 213 -15.67 -9.00 -12.87
CA ARG A 213 -15.33 -7.58 -13.01
C ARG A 213 -13.89 -7.28 -12.65
N ALA A 214 -13.36 -7.94 -11.61
CA ALA A 214 -11.96 -7.78 -11.26
C ALA A 214 -11.04 -8.09 -12.44
N ARG A 215 -11.31 -9.18 -13.19
CA ARG A 215 -10.54 -9.52 -14.39
C ARG A 215 -10.68 -8.50 -15.49
N ASP A 216 -11.87 -7.97 -15.76
CA ASP A 216 -12.05 -6.96 -16.81
C ASP A 216 -11.08 -5.78 -16.59
N TYR A 217 -10.93 -5.32 -15.34
CA TYR A 217 -9.97 -4.27 -14.98
C TYR A 217 -8.50 -4.73 -14.96
N LEU A 218 -8.22 -5.96 -14.52
CA LEU A 218 -6.85 -6.51 -14.56
C LEU A 218 -6.36 -6.75 -15.99
N ASP A 219 -7.24 -7.17 -16.89
CA ASP A 219 -6.94 -7.35 -18.31
C ASP A 219 -6.68 -5.99 -18.96
N GLU A 220 -7.42 -4.94 -18.60
CA GLU A 220 -7.12 -3.56 -19.01
C GLU A 220 -5.74 -3.10 -18.50
N CYS A 221 -5.44 -3.36 -17.22
CA CYS A 221 -4.12 -3.10 -16.64
C CYS A 221 -3.01 -3.81 -17.42
N LEU A 222 -3.14 -5.12 -17.66
CA LEU A 222 -2.13 -5.92 -18.34
C LEU A 222 -2.06 -5.64 -19.85
N HIS A 223 -3.12 -5.11 -20.46
CA HIS A 223 -3.07 -4.64 -21.83
C HIS A 223 -2.17 -3.41 -21.98
N ARG A 224 -2.26 -2.46 -21.03
CA ARG A 224 -1.47 -1.22 -21.02
C ARG A 224 -0.07 -1.41 -20.43
N TRP A 225 0.05 -2.25 -19.40
CA TRP A 225 1.29 -2.55 -18.68
C TRP A 225 1.49 -4.08 -18.57
N PRO A 226 1.95 -4.75 -19.64
CA PRO A 226 2.00 -6.22 -19.72
C PRO A 226 2.84 -6.92 -18.65
N ASP A 227 3.84 -6.23 -18.10
CA ASP A 227 4.74 -6.77 -17.09
C ASP A 227 4.48 -6.17 -15.69
N ASN A 228 3.31 -5.55 -15.49
CA ASN A 228 2.98 -4.99 -14.19
C ASN A 228 2.75 -6.11 -13.16
N THR A 229 3.64 -6.16 -12.19
CA THR A 229 3.74 -7.24 -11.21
C THR A 229 2.59 -7.25 -10.21
N ALA A 230 2.00 -6.09 -9.93
CA ALA A 230 0.79 -5.95 -9.12
C ALA A 230 -0.43 -6.59 -9.81
N ALA A 231 -0.66 -6.25 -11.09
CA ALA A 231 -1.74 -6.80 -11.89
C ALA A 231 -1.60 -8.32 -12.09
N LEU A 232 -0.39 -8.80 -12.41
CA LEU A 232 -0.08 -10.23 -12.54
C LEU A 232 -0.36 -10.99 -11.22
N SER A 233 0.08 -10.44 -10.09
CA SER A 233 -0.14 -11.02 -8.76
C SER A 233 -1.63 -11.09 -8.42
N ALA A 234 -2.37 -10.00 -8.63
CA ALA A 234 -3.81 -9.95 -8.39
C ALA A 234 -4.57 -10.95 -9.27
N HIS A 235 -4.19 -11.09 -10.54
CA HIS A 235 -4.81 -12.05 -11.45
C HIS A 235 -4.49 -13.51 -11.06
N ALA A 236 -3.25 -13.81 -10.70
CA ALA A 236 -2.86 -15.13 -10.22
C ALA A 236 -3.58 -15.51 -8.92
N ARG A 237 -3.76 -14.55 -7.99
CA ARG A 237 -4.56 -14.73 -6.78
C ARG A 237 -5.98 -15.19 -7.11
N ILE A 238 -6.66 -14.56 -8.08
CA ILE A 238 -7.99 -14.98 -8.53
C ILE A 238 -7.95 -16.40 -9.08
N LEU A 239 -6.99 -16.72 -9.96
CA LEU A 239 -6.85 -18.05 -10.55
C LEU A 239 -6.64 -19.15 -9.49
N LEU A 240 -5.85 -18.86 -8.46
CA LEU A 240 -5.64 -19.77 -7.32
C LEU A 240 -6.93 -19.98 -6.51
N LYS A 241 -7.70 -18.91 -6.26
CA LYS A 241 -9.02 -19.01 -5.60
C LYS A 241 -10.00 -19.87 -6.39
N GLU A 242 -9.97 -19.79 -7.72
CA GLU A 242 -10.77 -20.63 -8.62
C GLU A 242 -10.23 -22.07 -8.80
N ARG A 243 -9.17 -22.46 -8.07
CA ARG A 243 -8.51 -23.76 -8.20
C ARG A 243 -7.95 -24.02 -9.59
N ARG A 244 -7.39 -22.99 -10.22
CA ARG A 244 -6.69 -23.05 -11.51
C ARG A 244 -5.19 -22.77 -11.35
N PRO A 245 -4.44 -23.60 -10.59
CA PRO A 245 -3.05 -23.32 -10.25
C PRO A 245 -2.12 -23.36 -11.46
N LEU A 246 -2.38 -24.22 -12.45
CA LEU A 246 -1.58 -24.25 -13.67
C LEU A 246 -1.67 -22.93 -14.45
N ALA A 247 -2.88 -22.35 -14.55
CA ALA A 247 -3.07 -21.05 -15.17
C ALA A 247 -2.43 -19.92 -14.36
N ALA A 248 -2.49 -19.99 -13.02
CA ALA A 248 -1.81 -19.02 -12.15
C ALA A 248 -0.28 -19.06 -12.34
N TYR A 249 0.30 -20.26 -12.44
CA TYR A 249 1.72 -20.45 -12.75
C TYR A 249 2.08 -19.91 -14.15
N GLN A 250 1.26 -20.18 -15.16
CA GLN A 250 1.48 -19.65 -16.52
C GLN A 250 1.41 -18.11 -16.57
N MET A 251 0.57 -17.50 -15.74
CA MET A 251 0.49 -16.05 -15.60
C MET A 251 1.77 -15.46 -14.98
N ILE A 252 2.33 -16.12 -13.97
CA ILE A 252 3.57 -15.71 -13.29
C ILE A 252 4.72 -16.63 -13.73
N ALA A 253 4.96 -16.67 -15.04
CA ALA A 253 6.05 -17.46 -15.59
C ALA A 253 7.43 -16.90 -15.18
N GLU A 254 8.47 -17.72 -15.34
CA GLU A 254 9.80 -17.42 -14.81
C GLU A 254 10.48 -16.21 -15.47
N ASP A 255 10.14 -15.94 -16.73
CA ASP A 255 10.55 -14.76 -17.48
C ASP A 255 9.90 -13.46 -16.98
N LYS A 256 8.82 -13.55 -16.20
CA LYS A 256 8.13 -12.40 -15.58
C LYS A 256 8.66 -12.03 -14.20
N LEU A 257 9.53 -12.86 -13.62
CA LEU A 257 10.13 -12.54 -12.33
C LEU A 257 11.33 -11.61 -12.49
N PRO A 258 11.47 -10.61 -11.61
CA PRO A 258 12.70 -9.82 -11.56
C PRO A 258 13.89 -10.69 -11.17
N ARG A 259 15.09 -10.31 -11.60
CA ARG A 259 16.33 -10.98 -11.16
C ARG A 259 16.59 -10.79 -9.66
N ASN A 260 16.13 -9.68 -9.08
CA ASN A 260 16.25 -9.37 -7.66
C ASN A 260 14.87 -8.99 -7.10
N PRO A 261 14.24 -9.83 -6.26
CA PRO A 261 12.96 -9.53 -5.59
C PRO A 261 13.03 -8.34 -4.63
N PHE A 262 14.24 -7.97 -4.23
CA PHE A 262 14.52 -6.96 -3.21
C PHE A 262 15.19 -5.72 -3.79
N ASP A 263 15.05 -5.51 -5.10
CA ASP A 263 15.56 -4.29 -5.71
C ASP A 263 14.88 -3.07 -5.07
N ARG A 264 15.66 -2.19 -4.44
CA ARG A 264 15.14 -0.99 -3.79
C ARG A 264 14.80 0.12 -4.80
N GLN A 265 15.30 0.03 -6.04
CA GLN A 265 14.99 0.98 -7.11
C GLN A 265 13.65 0.67 -7.77
N VAL A 266 13.27 -0.61 -7.79
CA VAL A 266 11.94 -1.06 -8.22
C VAL A 266 11.31 -1.81 -7.05
N ARG A 267 10.57 -1.08 -6.21
CA ARG A 267 9.69 -1.59 -5.15
C ARG A 267 9.79 -3.10 -4.89
N GLY A 268 10.61 -3.49 -3.92
CA GLY A 268 10.72 -4.89 -3.51
C GLY A 268 9.35 -5.50 -3.20
N ASP A 269 8.48 -4.79 -2.49
CA ASP A 269 7.12 -5.18 -2.06
C ASP A 269 6.22 -5.72 -3.18
N VAL A 270 6.28 -5.18 -4.40
CA VAL A 270 5.43 -5.62 -5.52
C VAL A 270 5.94 -6.94 -6.12
N TYR A 271 7.24 -7.21 -6.02
CA TYR A 271 7.82 -8.47 -6.49
C TYR A 271 7.55 -9.64 -5.56
N HIS A 272 7.41 -9.39 -4.26
CA HIS A 272 7.08 -10.44 -3.31
C HIS A 272 5.75 -11.13 -3.62
N GLY A 273 4.76 -10.37 -4.11
CA GLY A 273 3.48 -10.91 -4.55
C GLY A 273 3.64 -11.99 -5.63
N LEU A 274 4.53 -11.77 -6.61
CA LEU A 274 4.78 -12.72 -7.69
C LEU A 274 5.41 -14.02 -7.18
N TYR A 275 6.49 -13.92 -6.39
CA TYR A 275 7.11 -15.11 -5.79
C TYR A 275 6.13 -15.85 -4.88
N TYR A 276 5.30 -15.12 -4.12
CA TYR A 276 4.33 -15.71 -3.21
C TYR A 276 3.25 -16.50 -3.97
N TYR A 277 2.57 -15.87 -4.93
CA TYR A 277 1.51 -16.55 -5.68
C TYR A 277 2.04 -17.61 -6.64
N ARG A 278 3.25 -17.43 -7.20
CA ARG A 278 3.92 -18.47 -7.98
C ARG A 278 4.27 -19.68 -7.12
N SER A 279 4.81 -19.48 -5.92
CA SER A 279 5.09 -20.57 -4.98
C SER A 279 3.83 -21.37 -4.65
N LEU A 280 2.72 -20.69 -4.37
CA LEU A 280 1.44 -21.36 -4.11
C LEU A 280 0.93 -22.14 -5.33
N ALA A 281 1.07 -21.59 -6.53
CA ALA A 281 0.70 -22.25 -7.77
C ALA A 281 1.54 -23.52 -7.99
N LEU A 282 2.88 -23.39 -7.89
CA LEU A 282 3.84 -24.48 -8.01
C LEU A 282 3.58 -25.60 -7.00
N TRP A 283 3.30 -25.24 -5.73
CA TRP A 283 2.95 -26.22 -4.70
C TRP A 283 1.68 -26.99 -5.04
N GLN A 284 0.63 -26.32 -5.56
CA GLN A 284 -0.63 -26.98 -5.94
C GLN A 284 -0.49 -27.89 -7.16
N ILE A 285 0.45 -27.61 -8.09
CA ILE A 285 0.73 -28.48 -9.25
C ILE A 285 1.77 -29.58 -8.96
N GLY A 286 2.39 -29.59 -7.78
CA GLY A 286 3.35 -30.62 -7.35
C GLY A 286 4.82 -30.29 -7.60
N GLU A 287 5.14 -29.06 -8.01
CA GLU A 287 6.50 -28.56 -8.27
C GLU A 287 7.16 -28.06 -6.96
N PHE A 288 7.36 -28.96 -6.00
CA PHE A 288 7.71 -28.61 -4.62
C PHE A 288 9.06 -27.91 -4.47
N GLU A 289 10.10 -28.35 -5.18
CA GLU A 289 11.43 -27.72 -5.09
C GLU A 289 11.40 -26.27 -5.59
N ARG A 290 10.68 -26.01 -6.67
CA ARG A 290 10.51 -24.65 -7.21
C ARG A 290 9.66 -23.80 -6.29
N ALA A 291 8.56 -24.35 -5.76
CA ALA A 291 7.73 -23.67 -4.77
C ALA A 291 8.53 -23.28 -3.51
N ARG A 292 9.42 -24.18 -3.05
CA ARG A 292 10.30 -23.93 -1.92
C ARG A 292 11.34 -22.87 -2.23
N THR A 293 11.92 -22.90 -3.43
CA THR A 293 12.88 -21.88 -3.89
C THR A 293 12.27 -20.48 -3.86
N ASP A 294 11.01 -20.33 -4.28
CA ASP A 294 10.31 -19.05 -4.21
C ASP A 294 10.11 -18.57 -2.77
N MET A 295 9.73 -19.48 -1.86
CA MET A 295 9.59 -19.14 -0.44
C MET A 295 10.94 -18.81 0.23
N ASP A 296 12.00 -19.54 -0.14
CA ASP A 296 13.36 -19.27 0.33
C ASP A 296 13.84 -17.91 -0.15
N THR A 297 13.51 -17.55 -1.39
CA THR A 297 13.78 -16.24 -1.95
C THR A 297 13.11 -15.16 -1.11
N LEU A 298 11.79 -15.25 -0.87
CA LEU A 298 11.05 -14.32 0.01
C LEU A 298 11.64 -14.22 1.42
N LEU A 299 12.08 -15.34 2.00
CA LEU A 299 12.59 -15.41 3.38
C LEU A 299 14.06 -14.98 3.53
N SER A 300 14.77 -14.72 2.43
CA SER A 300 16.20 -14.42 2.43
C SER A 300 16.55 -13.04 3.02
N ARG A 301 15.60 -12.09 2.99
CA ARG A 301 15.73 -10.75 3.58
C ARG A 301 14.70 -10.53 4.69
N PRO A 302 15.01 -10.94 5.92
CA PRO A 302 14.09 -10.79 7.03
C PRO A 302 13.83 -9.34 7.45
N ASP A 303 14.69 -8.42 7.00
CA ASP A 303 14.63 -6.97 7.17
C ASP A 303 13.78 -6.27 6.10
N ASP A 304 13.21 -7.01 5.15
CA ASP A 304 12.48 -6.40 4.04
C ASP A 304 11.10 -5.84 4.45
N ALA A 305 10.74 -4.70 3.85
CA ALA A 305 9.46 -4.03 4.05
C ALA A 305 8.24 -4.91 3.72
N PHE A 306 8.38 -5.94 2.87
CA PHE A 306 7.34 -6.94 2.65
C PHE A 306 6.81 -7.58 3.95
N PHE A 307 7.67 -7.80 4.92
CA PHE A 307 7.28 -8.39 6.20
C PHE A 307 6.55 -7.42 7.14
N LEU A 308 6.33 -6.15 6.73
CA LEU A 308 5.39 -5.22 7.39
C LEU A 308 3.97 -5.76 7.46
N TRP A 309 3.57 -6.50 6.43
CA TRP A 309 2.19 -6.88 6.21
C TRP A 309 2.04 -8.37 5.87
N ALA A 310 3.12 -9.03 5.45
CA ALA A 310 3.18 -10.48 5.32
C ALA A 310 3.81 -11.12 6.57
N SER A 311 3.13 -12.09 7.18
CA SER A 311 3.66 -12.76 8.37
C SER A 311 4.82 -13.70 8.00
N ARG A 312 6.03 -13.36 8.45
CA ARG A 312 7.23 -14.20 8.26
C ARG A 312 7.06 -15.60 8.84
N SER A 313 6.51 -15.71 10.04
CA SER A 313 6.25 -17.00 10.68
C SER A 313 5.27 -17.83 9.87
N GLN A 314 4.24 -17.23 9.28
CA GLN A 314 3.33 -17.92 8.37
C GLN A 314 4.07 -18.42 7.11
N LEU A 315 4.92 -17.61 6.49
CA LEU A 315 5.71 -18.05 5.34
C LEU A 315 6.68 -19.19 5.69
N GLN A 316 7.31 -19.14 6.87
CA GLN A 316 8.16 -20.24 7.35
C GLN A 316 7.36 -21.54 7.54
N VAL A 317 6.14 -21.45 8.10
CA VAL A 317 5.24 -22.60 8.23
C VAL A 317 4.82 -23.12 6.85
N MET A 318 4.47 -22.24 5.92
CA MET A 318 4.14 -22.62 4.54
C MET A 318 5.31 -23.32 3.86
N ARG A 319 6.51 -22.73 3.94
CA ARG A 319 7.76 -23.29 3.42
C ARG A 319 8.07 -24.67 4.01
N ALA A 320 7.90 -24.85 5.32
CA ALA A 320 8.10 -26.15 5.96
C ALA A 320 7.12 -27.22 5.45
N ARG A 321 5.88 -26.84 5.15
CA ARG A 321 4.86 -27.74 4.60
C ARG A 321 5.09 -28.11 3.12
N ILE A 322 5.86 -27.32 2.37
CA ILE A 322 6.15 -27.59 0.95
C ILE A 322 6.97 -28.88 0.73
N GLY A 323 7.56 -29.49 1.78
CA GLY A 323 8.37 -30.71 1.67
C GLY A 323 7.93 -31.90 2.52
N VAL A 324 6.78 -31.86 3.21
CA VAL A 324 6.30 -32.99 4.02
C VAL A 324 5.28 -33.79 3.21
N ARG A 325 5.71 -34.92 2.66
CA ARG A 325 4.84 -36.03 2.24
C ARG A 325 5.29 -37.30 2.93
#